data_AF-A0A945WMM2-F1
#
_entry.id   AF-A0A945WMM2-F1
#
_cell.length_a   1.000
_cell.length_b   1.000
_cell.length_c   1.000
_cell.angle_alpha   90.00
_cell.angle_beta   90.00
_cell.angle_gamma   90.00
#
_symmetry.space_group_name_H-M   'P 1'
#
loop_
_entity.id
_entity.type
_entity.pdbx_description
1 polymer ?
#
loop_
_entity_poly.entity_id
_entity_poly.type
_entity_poly.pdbx_seq_one_letter_code
_entity_poly.pdbx_strand_id
1 'polypeptide(L)'
;MIATEFRENCKQYNNFAVWDVESMDAFFEGNGILSEIFENSYNMPLSAFNERRSEIEVSDMDIMKSLLEQVNDKHFLIFTFHDDNHWELVQLQNQKIMNFGIDIEDIANDHVFILIMDKVLM
;
A
#
# COMPACT_ATOMS: atom_id res chain seq x y z
N MET A 1 2.88 4.71 7.59
CA MET A 1 4.36 4.56 7.42
C MET A 1 4.72 3.42 6.48
N ILE A 2 5.67 3.60 5.55
CA ILE A 2 6.14 2.49 4.70
C ILE A 2 7.17 1.64 5.46
N ALA A 3 6.99 0.32 5.43
CA ALA A 3 7.96 -0.61 5.98
C ALA A 3 9.11 -0.88 5.01
N THR A 4 10.31 -0.99 5.56
CA THR A 4 11.53 -1.34 4.86
C THR A 4 12.08 -2.64 5.41
N GLU A 5 12.81 -3.40 4.59
CA GLU A 5 13.46 -4.66 5.00
C GLU A 5 12.43 -5.62 5.64
N PHE A 6 11.26 -5.77 4.99
CA PHE A 6 10.11 -6.42 5.60
C PHE A 6 10.41 -7.87 6.01
N ARG A 7 11.17 -8.64 5.23
CA ARG A 7 11.60 -10.00 5.55
C ARG A 7 12.33 -10.08 6.89
N GLU A 8 13.19 -9.11 7.17
CA GLU A 8 13.97 -9.07 8.41
C GLU A 8 13.09 -8.64 9.60
N ASN A 9 12.14 -7.75 9.34
CA ASN A 9 11.33 -7.09 10.35
C ASN A 9 9.89 -7.65 10.48
N CYS A 10 9.50 -8.68 9.72
CA CYS A 10 8.11 -9.15 9.60
C CYS A 10 7.49 -9.53 10.95
N LYS A 11 8.30 -10.01 11.90
CA LYS A 11 7.89 -10.35 13.28
C LYS A 11 7.56 -9.15 14.17
N GLN A 12 7.88 -7.93 13.73
CA GLN A 12 7.54 -6.69 14.42
C GLN A 12 6.12 -6.22 14.09
N TYR A 13 5.40 -6.95 13.23
CA TYR A 13 4.07 -6.60 12.78
C TYR A 13 3.05 -7.70 13.10
N ASN A 14 1.79 -7.30 13.25
CA ASN A 14 0.61 -8.14 13.46
C ASN A 14 -0.53 -7.67 12.55
N ASN A 15 -1.61 -8.45 12.50
CA ASN A 15 -2.86 -8.11 11.79
C ASN A 15 -2.64 -7.71 10.32
N PHE A 16 -2.19 -8.67 9.52
CA PHE A 16 -1.94 -8.47 8.10
C PHE A 16 -3.25 -8.48 7.31
N ALA A 17 -3.46 -7.45 6.51
CA ALA A 17 -4.54 -7.38 5.53
C ALA A 17 -3.96 -6.96 4.18
N VAL A 18 -4.29 -7.70 3.12
CA VAL A 18 -3.93 -7.31 1.75
C VAL A 18 -5.07 -6.51 1.17
N TRP A 19 -4.75 -5.33 0.64
CA TRP A 19 -5.67 -4.48 -0.09
C TRP A 19 -5.27 -4.45 -1.56
N ASP A 20 -6.20 -4.87 -2.40
CA ASP A 20 -6.10 -4.86 -3.86
C ASP A 20 -6.60 -3.51 -4.41
N VAL A 21 -5.74 -2.84 -5.19
CA VAL A 21 -5.96 -1.49 -5.74
C VAL A 21 -5.86 -1.56 -7.27
N GLU A 22 -7.02 -1.67 -7.92
CA GLU A 22 -7.13 -1.70 -9.39
C GLU A 22 -6.94 -0.33 -10.06
N SER A 23 -7.11 0.76 -9.30
CA SER A 23 -7.00 2.14 -9.81
C SER A 23 -6.80 3.17 -8.69
N MET A 24 -6.47 4.41 -9.05
CA MET A 24 -6.43 5.52 -8.09
C MET A 24 -7.80 5.79 -7.44
N ASP A 25 -8.90 5.62 -8.18
CA ASP A 25 -10.24 5.79 -7.60
C ASP A 25 -10.48 4.73 -6.51
N ALA A 26 -10.14 3.46 -6.78
CA ALA A 26 -10.22 2.38 -5.79
C ALA A 26 -9.32 2.64 -4.57
N PHE A 27 -8.14 3.26 -4.77
CA PHE A 27 -7.26 3.68 -3.69
C PHE A 27 -7.94 4.71 -2.77
N PHE A 28 -8.56 5.75 -3.32
CA PHE A 28 -9.22 6.76 -2.49
C PHE A 28 -10.50 6.26 -1.82
N GLU A 29 -11.23 5.34 -2.45
CA GLU A 29 -12.44 4.73 -1.89
C GLU A 29 -12.15 3.75 -0.75
N GLY A 30 -11.05 3.00 -0.82
CA GLY A 30 -10.74 1.96 0.17
C GLY A 30 -10.36 2.51 1.55
N ASN A 31 -10.01 3.79 1.67
CA ASN A 31 -9.82 4.44 2.97
C ASN A 31 -10.13 5.94 2.94
N GLY A 32 -11.25 6.33 3.57
CA GLY A 32 -11.74 7.71 3.57
C GLY A 32 -10.74 8.75 4.11
N ILE A 33 -9.80 8.37 4.98
CA ILE A 33 -8.77 9.30 5.47
C ILE A 33 -7.82 9.77 4.36
N LEU A 34 -7.61 8.95 3.33
CA LEU A 34 -6.71 9.27 2.22
C LEU A 34 -7.20 10.45 1.39
N SER A 35 -8.52 10.60 1.27
CA SER A 35 -9.14 11.75 0.63
C SER A 35 -8.78 13.04 1.38
N GLU A 36 -8.95 13.05 2.71
CA GLU A 36 -8.61 14.21 3.54
C GLU A 36 -7.11 14.53 3.49
N ILE A 37 -6.25 13.51 3.55
CA ILE A 37 -4.78 13.69 3.46
C ILE A 37 -4.40 14.27 2.09
N PHE A 38 -5.00 13.78 1.01
CA PHE A 38 -4.76 14.27 -0.35
C PHE A 38 -5.14 15.74 -0.49
N GLU A 39 -6.34 16.11 -0.07
CA GLU A 39 -6.82 17.49 -0.21
C GLU A 39 -5.93 18.47 0.57
N ASN A 40 -5.45 18.06 1.74
CA ASN A 40 -4.50 18.84 2.52
C ASN A 40 -3.10 18.90 1.89
N SER A 41 -2.60 17.80 1.33
CA SER A 41 -1.23 17.72 0.79
C SER A 41 -1.09 18.46 -0.54
N TYR A 42 -2.10 18.36 -1.41
CA TYR A 42 -2.08 18.92 -2.75
C TYR A 42 -2.89 20.22 -2.88
N ASN A 43 -3.54 20.66 -1.81
CA ASN A 43 -4.36 21.88 -1.75
C ASN A 43 -5.39 21.94 -2.90
N MET A 44 -6.03 20.81 -3.17
CA MET A 44 -7.03 20.67 -4.22
C MET A 44 -8.05 19.59 -3.83
N PRO A 45 -9.34 19.74 -4.22
CA PRO A 45 -10.34 18.73 -3.91
C PRO A 45 -10.07 17.43 -4.68
N LEU A 46 -10.38 16.29 -4.06
CA LEU A 46 -10.16 14.98 -4.67
C LEU A 46 -10.94 14.84 -6.00
N SER A 47 -12.12 15.44 -6.09
CA SER A 47 -12.94 15.44 -7.31
C SER A 47 -12.25 16.07 -8.52
N ALA A 48 -11.26 16.95 -8.30
CA ALA A 48 -10.48 17.57 -9.37
C ALA A 48 -9.21 16.77 -9.72
N PHE A 49 -8.92 15.67 -9.02
CA PHE A 49 -7.71 14.88 -9.23
C PHE A 49 -7.58 14.41 -10.68
N ASN A 50 -8.60 13.76 -11.23
CA ASN A 50 -8.55 13.23 -12.59
C ASN A 50 -8.41 14.33 -13.66
N GLU A 51 -9.01 15.50 -13.44
CA GLU A 51 -8.91 16.64 -14.38
C GLU A 51 -7.56 17.35 -14.29
N ARG A 52 -6.97 17.42 -13.10
CA ARG A 52 -5.73 18.14 -12.82
C ARG A 52 -4.55 17.21 -12.54
N ARG A 53 -4.67 15.92 -12.89
CA ARG A 53 -3.64 14.90 -12.65
C ARG A 53 -2.30 15.29 -13.26
N SER A 54 -2.33 15.96 -14.41
CA SER A 54 -1.15 16.46 -15.12
C SER A 54 -0.41 17.58 -14.39
N GLU A 55 -1.01 18.22 -13.39
CA GLU A 55 -0.34 19.22 -12.54
C GLU A 55 0.56 18.57 -11.48
N ILE A 56 0.36 17.28 -11.19
CA ILE A 56 1.15 16.52 -10.23
C ILE A 56 2.27 15.79 -10.99
N GLU A 57 3.51 16.25 -10.83
CA GLU A 57 4.67 15.74 -11.58
C GLU A 57 5.11 14.31 -11.16
N VAL A 58 4.63 13.82 -10.01
CA VAL A 58 4.98 12.49 -9.49
C VAL A 58 4.07 11.39 -10.03
N SER A 59 4.54 10.14 -9.99
CA SER A 59 3.75 8.98 -10.45
C SER A 59 2.61 8.64 -9.46
N ASP A 60 1.61 7.89 -9.91
CA ASP A 60 0.52 7.41 -9.04
C ASP A 60 1.04 6.60 -7.85
N MET A 61 2.07 5.77 -8.08
CA MET A 61 2.74 5.01 -7.03
C MET A 61 3.39 5.92 -5.97
N ASP A 62 3.99 7.04 -6.39
CA ASP A 62 4.61 7.99 -5.46
C ASP A 62 3.56 8.77 -4.67
N ILE A 63 2.42 9.09 -5.30
CA ILE A 63 1.26 9.67 -4.61
C ILE A 63 0.75 8.69 -3.54
N MET A 64 0.50 7.42 -3.90
CA MET A 64 0.04 6.40 -2.96
C MET A 64 1.01 6.26 -1.77
N LYS A 65 2.32 6.17 -2.02
CA LYS A 65 3.36 6.13 -0.98
C LYS A 65 3.27 7.34 -0.05
N SER A 66 3.26 8.55 -0.61
CA SER A 66 3.24 9.79 0.17
C SER A 66 2.00 9.92 1.06
N LEU A 67 0.84 9.49 0.57
CA LEU A 67 -0.40 9.51 1.35
C LEU A 67 -0.39 8.46 2.47
N LEU A 68 0.07 7.23 2.19
CA LEU A 68 0.17 6.16 3.19
C LEU A 68 1.24 6.44 4.26
N GLU A 69 2.28 7.21 3.94
CA GLU A 69 3.27 7.66 4.93
C GLU A 69 2.65 8.56 6.00
N GLN A 70 1.66 9.37 5.63
CA GLN A 70 0.97 10.28 6.54
C GLN A 70 -0.05 9.58 7.45
N VAL A 71 -0.40 8.33 7.16
CA VAL A 71 -1.22 7.49 8.04
C VAL A 71 -0.34 6.95 9.17
N ASN A 72 -0.55 7.48 10.38
CA ASN A 72 0.35 7.30 11.53
C ASN A 72 0.14 6.01 12.32
N ASP A 73 -1.05 5.41 12.28
CA ASP A 73 -1.42 4.26 13.12
C ASP A 73 -1.11 2.91 12.46
N LYS A 74 -0.78 2.90 11.17
CA LYS A 74 -0.52 1.69 10.37
C LYS A 74 0.84 1.73 9.68
N HIS A 75 1.35 0.53 9.43
CA HIS A 75 2.47 0.32 8.51
C HIS A 75 1.97 -0.32 7.23
N PHE A 76 2.63 0.01 6.13
CA PHE A 76 2.25 -0.42 4.79
C PHE A 76 3.47 -0.98 4.06
N LEU A 77 3.26 -2.03 3.28
CA LEU A 77 4.19 -2.48 2.26
C LEU A 77 3.45 -2.47 0.93
N ILE A 78 3.96 -1.73 -0.04
CA ILE A 78 3.36 -1.64 -1.37
C ILE A 78 4.14 -2.56 -2.30
N PHE A 79 3.43 -3.35 -3.09
CA PHE A 79 4.00 -4.27 -4.04
C PHE A 79 3.12 -4.42 -5.28
N THR A 80 3.74 -4.82 -6.38
CA THR A 80 3.13 -5.12 -7.67
C THR A 80 3.62 -6.47 -8.14
N PHE A 81 2.91 -7.08 -9.08
CA PHE A 81 3.30 -8.37 -9.61
C PHE A 81 4.75 -8.39 -10.10
N HIS A 82 5.52 -9.35 -9.60
CA HIS A 82 6.94 -9.58 -9.89
C HIS A 82 7.94 -8.48 -9.46
N ASP A 83 7.56 -7.52 -8.63
CA ASP A 83 8.57 -6.66 -8.00
C ASP A 83 9.30 -7.34 -6.84
N ASP A 84 10.35 -6.68 -6.33
CA ASP A 84 11.20 -7.24 -5.27
C ASP A 84 10.40 -7.55 -3.98
N ASN A 85 9.44 -6.69 -3.63
CA ASN A 85 8.58 -6.89 -2.46
C ASN A 85 7.65 -8.10 -2.67
N HIS A 86 7.07 -8.24 -3.85
CA HIS A 86 6.23 -9.38 -4.20
C HIS A 86 7.00 -10.70 -4.08
N TRP A 87 8.21 -10.78 -4.65
CA TRP A 87 9.05 -11.98 -4.54
C TRP A 87 9.39 -12.31 -3.08
N GLU A 88 9.64 -11.30 -2.27
CA GLU A 88 9.88 -11.47 -0.84
C GLU A 88 8.67 -12.06 -0.12
N LEU A 89 7.46 -11.55 -0.39
CA LEU A 89 6.22 -12.05 0.21
C LEU A 89 5.90 -13.49 -0.22
N VAL A 90 6.09 -13.82 -1.51
CA VAL A 90 5.95 -15.20 -2.02
C VAL A 90 6.90 -16.15 -1.27
N GLN A 91 8.15 -15.76 -1.06
CA GLN A 91 9.10 -16.57 -0.29
C GLN A 91 8.65 -16.78 1.17
N LEU A 92 8.17 -15.74 1.83
CA LEU A 92 7.67 -15.82 3.21
C LEU A 92 6.44 -16.73 3.33
N GLN A 93 5.54 -16.69 2.36
CA GLN A 93 4.36 -17.56 2.29
C GLN A 93 4.77 -19.02 2.02
N ASN A 94 5.62 -19.26 1.02
CA ASN A 94 6.08 -20.59 0.66
C ASN A 94 6.90 -21.27 1.78
N GLN A 95 7.63 -20.48 2.58
CA GLN A 95 8.34 -20.95 3.76
C GLN A 95 7.44 -21.12 4.99
N LYS A 96 6.13 -20.81 4.88
CA LYS A 96 5.14 -20.84 5.98
C LYS A 96 5.53 -19.96 7.17
N ILE A 97 6.28 -18.90 6.91
CA ILE A 97 6.61 -17.88 7.91
C ILE A 97 5.40 -16.98 8.13
N MET A 98 4.68 -16.68 7.06
CA MET A 98 3.53 -15.78 7.04
C MET A 98 2.35 -16.42 6.31
N ASN A 99 1.14 -16.04 6.72
CA ASN A 99 -0.08 -16.32 5.97
C ASN A 99 -0.82 -15.00 5.77
N PHE A 100 -0.98 -14.59 4.51
CA PHE A 100 -1.59 -13.32 4.12
C PHE A 100 -3.10 -13.44 3.86
N GLY A 101 -3.68 -14.63 4.01
CA GLY A 101 -5.11 -14.90 3.77
C GLY A 101 -5.49 -15.07 2.29
N ILE A 102 -4.58 -14.77 1.37
CA ILE A 102 -4.69 -15.00 -0.08
C ILE A 102 -3.44 -15.70 -0.59
N ASP A 103 -3.49 -16.25 -1.80
CA ASP A 103 -2.29 -16.71 -2.51
C ASP A 103 -1.58 -15.49 -3.11
N ILE A 104 -0.37 -15.18 -2.62
CA ILE A 104 0.39 -14.03 -3.12
C ILE A 104 1.02 -14.36 -4.49
N GLU A 105 1.23 -15.64 -4.81
CA GLU A 105 1.84 -16.03 -6.08
C GLU A 105 0.88 -15.85 -7.27
N ASP A 106 -0.43 -15.81 -7.02
CA ASP A 106 -1.51 -15.71 -8.03
C ASP A 106 -2.35 -14.43 -7.87
N ILE A 107 -1.68 -13.27 -7.96
CA ILE A 107 -2.32 -11.94 -7.91
C ILE A 107 -2.46 -11.31 -9.30
N ALA A 108 -3.36 -10.33 -9.44
CA ALA A 108 -3.54 -9.58 -10.68
C ALA A 108 -2.27 -8.80 -11.07
N ASN A 109 -1.92 -8.80 -12.36
CA ASN A 109 -0.65 -8.26 -12.85
C ASN A 109 -0.69 -6.75 -13.19
N ASP A 110 -1.88 -6.18 -13.27
CA ASP A 110 -2.16 -4.78 -13.58
C ASP A 110 -2.61 -3.97 -12.36
N HIS A 111 -2.68 -4.60 -11.18
CA HIS A 111 -3.08 -3.97 -9.93
C HIS A 111 -1.88 -3.61 -9.05
N VAL A 112 -2.10 -2.66 -8.13
CA VAL A 112 -1.20 -2.36 -7.03
C VAL A 112 -1.74 -3.02 -5.77
N PHE A 113 -0.87 -3.62 -4.97
CA PHE A 113 -1.26 -4.25 -3.71
C PHE A 113 -0.61 -3.54 -2.53
N ILE A 114 -1.38 -3.38 -1.46
CA ILE A 114 -0.94 -2.76 -0.22
C ILE A 114 -1.16 -3.76 0.90
N LEU A 115 -0.08 -4.24 1.50
CA LEU A 115 -0.12 -4.99 2.74
C LEU A 115 -0.22 -3.99 3.90
N ILE A 116 -1.36 -3.96 4.56
CA ILE A 116 -1.64 -3.16 5.75
C ILE A 116 -1.32 -4.00 6.98
N MET A 117 -0.65 -3.38 7.96
CA MET A 117 -0.21 -4.09 9.15
C MET A 117 -0.08 -3.16 10.36
N ASP A 118 -0.31 -3.74 11.53
CA ASP A 118 -0.14 -3.10 12.82
C ASP A 118 1.27 -3.36 13.35
N LYS A 119 1.90 -2.36 13.96
CA LYS A 119 3.12 -2.62 14.72
C LYS A 119 2.77 -3.32 16.02
N VAL A 120 3.56 -4.33 16.40
CA VAL A 120 3.48 -4.88 17.75
C VAL A 120 3.88 -3.76 18.72
N LEU A 121 2.90 -3.26 19.48
CA LEU A 121 3.18 -2.39 20.62
C LEU A 121 4.00 -3.20 21.61
N MET A 122 5.29 -2.85 21.75
CA MET A 122 6.14 -3.36 22.84
C MET A 122 5.80 -2.67 24.15
#